data_AF-W4FDC3-F1
#
_entry.id   AF-W4FDC3-F1
#
_cell.length_a   1.000
_cell.length_b   1.000
_cell.length_c   1.000
_cell.angle_alpha   90.00
_cell.angle_beta   90.00
_cell.angle_gamma   90.00
#
_symmetry.space_group_name_H-M   'P 1'
#
loop_
_entity.id
_entity.type
_entity.pdbx_description
1 polymer ?
#
loop_
_entity_poly.entity_id
_entity_poly.type
_entity_poly.pdbx_seq_one_letter_code
_entity_poly.pdbx_strand_id
1 'polypeptide(L)' 'MVLANSARTKHPLFLIIRTTKSKGKAVVQENLVERQGLGKRLWESVEPMEAKFNYRIYGKPTE' A
#
# COMPACT_ATOMS: atom_id res chain seq x y z
N MET A 1 -6.69 -16.36 -3.72
CA MET A 1 -5.33 -16.77 -4.18
C MET A 1 -4.34 -16.40 -3.09
N VAL A 2 -3.31 -17.23 -2.85
CA VAL A 2 -2.37 -17.08 -1.73
C VAL A 2 -0.99 -17.46 -2.23
N LEU A 3 0.04 -16.68 -1.88
CA LEU A 3 1.43 -17.03 -2.19
C LEU A 3 1.90 -18.05 -1.16
N ALA A 4 2.28 -19.25 -1.60
CA ALA A 4 2.88 -20.25 -0.71
C ALA A 4 4.40 -20.26 -0.91
N ASN A 5 5.18 -20.18 0.16
CA ASN A 5 6.62 -20.41 0.09
C ASN A 5 6.95 -21.92 0.15
N SER A 6 8.21 -22.27 -0.06
CA SER A 6 8.72 -23.66 0.02
C SER A 6 8.50 -24.31 1.39
N ALA A 7 8.34 -23.51 2.45
CA ALA A 7 7.96 -23.95 3.80
C ALA A 7 6.43 -24.07 4.01
N ARG A 8 5.63 -24.06 2.93
CA ARG A 8 4.15 -24.09 2.94
C ARG A 8 3.49 -22.94 3.71
N THR A 9 4.24 -21.89 4.03
CA THR A 9 3.70 -20.69 4.67
C THR A 9 2.92 -19.91 3.62
N LYS A 10 1.68 -19.58 3.98
CA LYS A 10 0.73 -18.84 3.16
C LYS A 10 0.88 -17.35 3.44
N HIS A 11 1.25 -16.57 2.44
CA HIS A 11 1.37 -15.12 2.50
C HIS A 11 0.17 -14.46 1.81
N PRO A 12 -0.41 -13.41 2.41
CA PRO A 12 -1.45 -12.63 1.77
C PRO A 12 -0.90 -11.96 0.51
N LEU A 13 -1.74 -11.87 -0.52
CA LEU A 13 -1.41 -11.11 -1.72
C LEU A 13 -1.42 -9.61 -1.39
N PHE A 14 -0.45 -8.89 -1.96
CA PHE A 14 -0.41 -7.44 -1.91
C PHE A 14 -0.20 -6.86 -3.31
N LEU A 15 -0.79 -5.70 -3.56
CA LEU A 15 -0.64 -4.96 -4.81
C LEU A 15 0.29 -3.77 -4.58
N ILE A 16 1.17 -3.50 -5.54
CA ILE A 16 1.99 -2.27 -5.53
C ILE A 16 1.49 -1.37 -6.66
N ILE A 17 1.05 -0.17 -6.30
CA ILE A 17 0.63 0.86 -7.26
C ILE A 17 1.73 1.93 -7.35
N ARG A 18 2.08 2.34 -8.57
CA ARG A 18 2.98 3.47 -8.78
C ARG A 18 2.20 4.77 -8.62
N THR A 19 2.66 5.64 -7.74
CA THR A 19 2.04 6.94 -7.48
C THR A 19 3.05 8.06 -7.61
N THR A 20 2.62 9.22 -8.10
CA THR A 20 3.46 10.41 -8.15
C THR A 20 3.85 10.83 -6.73
N LYS A 21 5.15 11.07 -6.52
CA LYS A 21 5.69 11.46 -5.22
C LYS A 21 5.19 12.84 -4.80
N SER A 22 4.84 12.99 -3.53
CA SER A 22 4.56 14.30 -2.94
C SER A 22 5.86 15.11 -2.80
N LYS A 23 5.78 16.43 -2.99
CA LYS A 23 6.96 17.32 -2.90
C LYS A 23 7.32 17.71 -1.46
N GLY A 24 6.36 17.63 -0.53
CA GLY A 24 6.57 18.04 0.87
C GLY A 24 7.16 16.90 1.71
N LYS A 25 8.32 17.11 2.33
CA LYS A 25 9.00 16.08 3.15
C LYS A 25 8.13 15.54 4.29
N ALA A 26 7.41 16.41 4.99
CA ALA A 26 6.48 16.00 6.05
C ALA A 26 5.34 15.11 5.51
N VAL A 27 4.77 15.50 4.37
CA VAL A 27 3.70 14.75 3.69
C VAL A 27 4.20 13.41 3.14
N VAL A 28 5.47 13.34 2.70
CA VAL A 28 6.09 12.08 2.27
C VAL A 28 6.23 11.13 3.47
N GLN A 29 6.69 11.62 4.61
CA GLN A 29 6.83 10.79 5.82
C GLN A 29 5.47 10.30 6.33
N GLU A 30 4.48 11.19 6.41
CA GLU A 30 3.09 10.85 6.79
C GLU A 30 2.51 9.78 5.84
N ASN A 31 2.66 9.97 4.52
CA ASN A 31 2.17 8.99 3.55
C ASN A 31 2.86 7.64 3.66
N LEU A 32 4.18 7.60 3.93
CA LEU A 32 4.94 6.36 4.09
C LEU A 32 4.55 5.58 5.35
N VAL A 33 4.34 6.28 6.47
CA VAL A 33 4.05 5.64 7.77
C VAL A 33 2.57 5.26 7.88
N GLU A 34 1.67 6.19 7.56
CA GLU A 34 0.24 6.02 7.83
C GLU A 34 -0.54 5.47 6.63
N ARG A 35 -0.11 5.80 5.40
CA ARG A 35 -0.90 5.53 4.17
C ARG A 35 -0.21 4.55 3.24
N GLN A 36 0.69 3.71 3.75
CA GLN A 36 1.39 2.68 2.98
C GLN A 36 2.14 3.21 1.74
N GLY A 37 2.59 4.47 1.78
CA GLY A 37 3.23 5.16 0.66
C GLY A 37 2.26 5.80 -0.35
N LEU A 38 0.94 5.70 -0.13
CA LEU A 38 -0.10 6.30 -0.96
C LEU A 38 -0.40 7.74 -0.53
N GLY A 39 -0.79 8.57 -1.50
CA GLY A 39 -1.28 9.92 -1.21
C GLY A 39 -2.68 9.91 -0.61
N LYS A 40 -3.01 10.95 0.17
CA LYS A 40 -4.30 11.10 0.88
C LYS A 40 -5.54 10.74 0.05
N ARG A 41 -5.69 11.32 -1.15
CA ARG A 41 -6.87 11.11 -2.02
C ARG A 41 -7.04 9.66 -2.46
N LEU A 42 -5.93 8.95 -2.70
CA LEU A 42 -5.96 7.55 -3.09
C LEU A 42 -6.22 6.66 -1.86
N TRP A 43 -5.63 7.02 -0.72
CA TRP A 43 -5.85 6.33 0.55
C TRP A 43 -7.33 6.30 0.94
N GLU A 44 -8.06 7.41 0.81
CA GLU A 44 -9.50 7.50 1.08
C GLU A 44 -10.35 6.47 0.29
N SER A 45 -9.88 6.04 -0.89
CA SER A 45 -10.55 5.01 -1.70
C SER A 45 -10.03 3.60 -1.41
N VAL A 46 -8.75 3.47 -1.03
CA VAL A 46 -8.08 2.19 -0.78
C VAL A 46 -8.42 1.63 0.59
N GLU A 47 -8.40 2.44 1.63
CA GLU A 47 -8.68 2.04 3.02
C GLU A 47 -10.00 1.27 3.19
N PRO A 48 -11.17 1.76 2.71
CA PRO A 48 -12.41 1.00 2.82
C PRO A 48 -12.40 -0.28 1.97
N MET A 49 -11.59 -0.32 0.91
CA MET A 49 -11.49 -1.48 0.03
C MET A 49 -10.59 -2.57 0.65
N GLU A 50 -9.49 -2.21 1.31
CA GLU A 50 -8.68 -3.12 2.12
C GLU A 50 -9.51 -3.76 3.24
N ALA A 51 -10.26 -2.94 3.97
CA ALA A 51 -11.13 -3.40 5.06
C ALA A 51 -12.20 -4.39 4.57
N LYS A 52 -12.75 -4.17 3.37
CA LYS A 52 -13.81 -5.01 2.79
C LYS A 52 -13.30 -6.36 2.26
N PHE A 53 -12.12 -6.40 1.68
CA PHE A 53 -11.64 -7.56 0.93
C PHE A 53 -10.41 -8.24 1.53
N ASN A 54 -9.92 -7.75 2.67
CA ASN A 54 -8.80 -8.32 3.43
C ASN A 54 -7.53 -8.51 2.57
N TYR A 55 -7.21 -7.49 1.77
CA TYR A 55 -5.95 -7.39 1.02
C TYR A 55 -5.18 -6.15 1.45
N ARG A 56 -3.93 -6.01 0.99
CA ARG A 56 -3.08 -4.85 1.27
C ARG A 56 -2.51 -4.23 -0.01
N ILE A 57 -2.50 -2.91 -0.13
CA ILE A 57 -2.09 -2.13 -1.31
C ILE A 57 -1.06 -1.08 -0.90
N TYR A 58 0.17 -1.27 -1.37
CA TYR A 58 1.26 -0.34 -1.10
C TYR A 58 1.47 0.62 -2.27
N GLY A 59 1.76 1.88 -1.93
CA GLY A 59 2.28 2.86 -2.87
C GLY A 59 3.79 2.73 -2.98
N LYS A 60 4.32 2.56 -4.20
CA LYS A 60 5.76 2.68 -4.43
C LYS A 60 6.09 4.14 -4.75
N PRO A 61 6.88 4.84 -3.91
CA PRO A 61 7.44 6.13 -4.27
C PRO A 61 8.46 5.90 -5.38
N THR A 62 8.33 6.59 -6.51
CA THR A 62 9.39 6.63 -7.52
C THR A 62 10.53 7.51 -7.00
N GLU A 63 11.78 7.04 -7.15
CA GLU A 63 13.00 7.82 -6.87
C GLU A 63 13.08 9.07 -7.75
#